data_AF-A0A937B6V1-F1
#
_entry.id   AF-A0A937B6V1-F1
#
_cell.length_a   1.000
_cell.length_b   1.000
_cell.length_c   1.000
_cell.angle_alpha   90.00
_cell.angle_beta   90.00
_cell.angle_gamma   90.00
#
_symmetry.space_group_name_H-M   'P 1'
#
loop_
_entity.id
_entity.type
_entity.pdbx_description
1 polymer ?
#
loop_
_entity_poly.entity_id
_entity_poly.type
_entity_poly.pdbx_seq_one_letter_code
_entity_poly.pdbx_strand_id
1 'polypeptide(L)'
;WLSMANIEEIIAAAARVFQRKGYHAATVQDIADAVGILKGSLYHHFKSKDDLLYFIVKEPIFRMYSRMGEIAASDLPASEKLRRAILAHLDGFDQHYPTCSSISASGRR
;
A
#
# COMPACT_ATOMS: atom_id res chain seq x y z
N TRP A 1 7.12 7.96 27.44
CA TRP A 1 6.26 6.92 26.86
C TRP A 1 5.58 7.49 25.62
N LEU A 2 6.34 7.64 24.53
CA LEU A 2 5.84 8.07 23.22
C LEU A 2 5.64 6.80 22.39
N SER A 3 4.46 6.64 21.82
CA SER A 3 4.10 5.55 20.91
C SER A 3 5.15 5.46 19.79
N MET A 4 5.91 4.37 19.73
CA MET A 4 6.77 4.07 18.58
C MET A 4 5.88 3.45 17.51
N ALA A 5 5.16 4.30 16.76
CA ALA A 5 4.40 3.82 15.62
C ALA A 5 5.34 3.11 14.65
N ASN A 6 4.94 1.92 14.19
CA ASN A 6 5.76 1.17 13.26
C ASN A 6 5.60 1.73 11.83
N ILE A 7 6.52 1.34 10.95
CA ILE A 7 6.58 1.85 9.56
C ILE A 7 5.25 1.61 8.82
N GLU A 8 4.59 0.48 9.05
CA GLU A 8 3.34 0.13 8.39
C GLU A 8 2.18 1.04 8.82
N GLU A 9 2.09 1.37 10.10
CA GLU A 9 1.10 2.31 10.64
C GLU A 9 1.27 3.72 10.05
N ILE A 10 2.52 4.17 9.91
CA ILE A 10 2.84 5.46 9.30
C ILE A 10 2.42 5.48 7.83
N ILE A 11 2.75 4.44 7.06
CA ILE A 11 2.36 4.32 5.64
C ILE A 11 0.84 4.31 5.50
N ALA A 12 0.14 3.53 6.34
CA ALA A 12 -1.32 3.45 6.29
C ALA A 12 -1.99 4.79 6.65
N ALA A 13 -1.46 5.52 7.63
CA ALA A 13 -1.96 6.85 7.97
C ALA A 13 -1.67 7.88 6.88
N ALA A 14 -0.47 7.86 6.30
CA ALA A 14 -0.09 8.72 5.18
C ALA A 14 -1.03 8.50 3.98
N ALA A 15 -1.33 7.25 3.62
CA ALA A 15 -2.27 6.90 2.56
C ALA A 15 -3.67 7.49 2.83
N ARG A 16 -4.18 7.35 4.07
CA ARG A 16 -5.47 7.95 4.47
C ARG A 16 -5.45 9.48 4.41
N VAL A 17 -4.36 10.12 4.81
CA VAL A 17 -4.21 11.58 4.74
C VAL A 17 -4.18 12.05 3.29
N PHE A 18 -3.43 11.39 2.42
CA PHE A 18 -3.38 11.69 0.98
C PHE A 18 -4.72 11.47 0.30
N GLN A 19 -5.45 10.41 0.65
CA GLN A 19 -6.79 10.14 0.13
C GLN A 19 -7.78 11.25 0.51
N ARG A 20 -7.75 11.73 1.76
CA ARG A 20 -8.70 12.73 2.26
C ARG A 20 -8.39 14.16 1.80
N LYS A 21 -7.11 14.55 1.83
CA LYS A 21 -6.71 15.94 1.55
C LYS A 21 -6.18 16.15 0.13
N GLY A 22 -5.90 15.08 -0.60
CA GLY A 22 -5.09 15.12 -1.81
C GLY A 22 -3.60 15.25 -1.48
N TYR A 23 -2.75 14.73 -2.37
CA TYR A 23 -1.30 14.69 -2.16
C TYR A 23 -0.68 16.07 -1.90
N HIS A 24 -1.03 17.06 -2.72
CA HIS A 24 -0.40 18.39 -2.65
C HIS A 24 -0.75 19.13 -1.36
N ALA A 25 -2.01 19.07 -0.92
CA ALA A 25 -2.47 19.78 0.28
C ALA A 25 -2.09 19.08 1.59
N ALA A 26 -1.81 17.77 1.57
CA ALA A 26 -1.33 17.05 2.74
C ALA A 26 0.07 17.50 3.16
N THR A 27 0.31 17.55 4.47
CA THR A 27 1.59 17.88 5.09
C THR A 27 2.15 16.71 5.90
N VAL A 28 3.46 16.74 6.16
CA VAL A 28 4.12 15.78 7.06
C VAL A 28 3.54 15.88 8.48
N GLN A 29 3.10 17.07 8.90
CA GLN A 29 2.45 17.28 10.20
C GLN A 29 1.10 16.56 10.28
N ASP A 30 0.27 16.63 9.23
CA ASP A 30 -1.01 15.93 9.19
C ASP A 30 -0.86 14.42 9.40
N ILE A 31 0.24 13.86 8.90
CA ILE A 31 0.56 12.43 9.01
C ILE A 31 1.04 12.09 10.42
N ALA A 32 1.92 12.91 10.99
CA ALA A 32 2.40 12.76 12.36
C ALA A 32 1.23 12.81 13.36
N ASP A 33 0.32 13.78 13.18
CA ASP A 33 -0.90 13.93 13.99
C ASP A 33 -1.82 12.71 13.85
N ALA A 34 -1.99 12.19 12.63
CA ALA A 34 -2.83 11.02 12.36
C ALA A 34 -2.32 9.72 13.00
N VAL A 35 -1.03 9.64 13.31
CA VAL A 35 -0.37 8.48 13.94
C VAL A 35 -0.09 8.72 15.43
N GLY A 36 -0.25 9.95 15.91
CA GLY A 36 0.00 10.32 17.31
C GLY A 36 1.49 10.37 17.66
N ILE A 37 2.35 10.71 16.70
CA ILE A 37 3.80 10.84 16.91
C ILE A 37 4.29 12.27 16.63
N LEU A 38 5.48 12.59 17.12
CA LEU A 38 6.11 13.87 16.80
C LEU A 38 6.56 13.87 15.33
N LYS A 39 6.46 15.04 14.67
CA LYS A 39 6.98 15.23 13.31
C LYS A 39 8.46 14.83 13.18
N GLY A 40 9.27 15.14 14.20
CA GLY A 40 10.67 14.72 14.27
C GLY A 40 10.85 13.19 14.28
N SER A 41 9.96 12.47 14.98
CA SER A 41 9.94 11.01 14.99
C SER A 41 9.68 10.43 13.60
N LEU A 42 8.77 11.04 12.85
CA LEU A 42 8.45 10.61 11.49
C LEU A 42 9.63 10.81 10.52
N TYR A 43 10.41 11.88 10.70
CA TYR A 43 11.62 12.12 9.90
C TYR A 43 12.76 11.11 10.13
N HIS A 44 12.75 10.38 11.25
CA HIS A 44 13.69 9.27 11.44
C HIS A 44 13.39 8.08 10.51
N HIS A 45 12.13 7.94 10.06
CA HIS A 45 11.71 6.85 9.16
C HIS A 45 11.69 7.28 7.69
N PHE A 46 11.26 8.50 7.41
CA PHE A 46 11.06 9.00 6.04
C PHE A 46 11.64 10.40 5.89
N LYS A 47 12.41 10.64 4.83
CA LYS A 47 13.07 11.95 4.65
C LYS A 47 12.11 12.99 4.08
N SER A 48 11.04 12.55 3.40
CA SER A 48 10.13 13.44 2.70
C SER A 48 8.69 12.88 2.59
N LYS A 49 7.76 13.77 2.18
CA LYS A 49 6.40 13.37 1.77
C LYS A 49 6.42 12.50 0.50
N ASP A 50 7.39 12.73 -0.37
CA ASP A 50 7.60 11.95 -1.60
C ASP A 50 8.04 10.52 -1.26
N ASP A 51 8.89 10.33 -0.24
CA ASP A 51 9.30 9.00 0.23
C ASP A 51 8.08 8.20 0.70
N LEU A 52 7.18 8.83 1.47
CA LEU A 52 5.94 8.20 1.91
C LEU A 52 5.07 7.80 0.71
N LEU A 53 4.90 8.70 -0.26
CA LEU A 53 4.15 8.39 -1.48
C LEU A 53 4.80 7.23 -2.26
N TYR A 54 6.14 7.19 -2.31
CA TYR A 54 6.87 6.09 -2.93
C TYR A 54 6.55 4.77 -2.23
N PHE A 55 6.61 4.69 -0.90
CA PHE A 55 6.29 3.46 -0.17
C PHE A 55 4.83 3.06 -0.30
N ILE A 56 3.92 4.03 -0.36
CA ILE A 56 2.51 3.78 -0.64
C ILE A 56 2.39 3.16 -2.04
N VAL A 57 2.85 3.82 -3.09
CA VAL A 57 2.55 3.40 -4.46
C VAL A 57 3.44 2.26 -4.97
N LYS A 58 4.75 2.34 -4.76
CA LYS A 58 5.74 1.49 -5.46
C LYS A 58 5.97 0.16 -4.77
N GLU A 59 5.96 0.11 -3.44
CA GLU A 59 6.21 -1.14 -2.71
C GLU A 59 5.16 -2.22 -3.02
N PRO A 60 3.84 -1.93 -3.01
CA PRO A 60 2.83 -2.93 -3.34
C PRO A 60 2.92 -3.39 -4.79
N ILE A 61 3.23 -2.46 -5.71
CA ILE A 61 3.44 -2.79 -7.13
C ILE A 61 4.62 -3.74 -7.28
N PHE A 62 5.74 -3.47 -6.61
CA PHE A 62 6.92 -4.33 -6.67
C PHE A 62 6.61 -5.72 -6.10
N ARG A 63 5.93 -5.79 -4.96
CA ARG A 63 5.46 -7.05 -4.35
C ARG A 63 4.55 -7.85 -5.29
N MET A 64 3.62 -7.18 -5.97
CA MET A 64 2.75 -7.78 -6.98
C MET A 64 3.56 -8.35 -8.14
N TYR A 65 4.51 -7.59 -8.70
CA TYR A 65 5.37 -8.05 -9.79
C TYR A 65 6.23 -9.25 -9.39
N SER A 66 6.82 -9.24 -8.20
CA SER A 66 7.58 -10.39 -7.68
C SER A 66 6.72 -11.64 -7.59
N ARG A 67 5.49 -11.53 -7.05
CA ARG A 67 4.53 -12.64 -6.97
C ARG A 67 4.13 -13.15 -8.35
N MET A 68 3.93 -12.26 -9.33
CA MET A 68 3.66 -12.67 -10.72
C MET A 68 4.86 -13.39 -11.34
N GLY A 69 6.09 -12.96 -11.04
CA GLY A 69 7.32 -13.63 -11.45
C GLY A 69 7.43 -15.06 -10.89
N GLU A 70 7.13 -15.24 -9.61
CA GLU A 70 7.07 -16.58 -8.97
C GLU A 70 6.03 -17.49 -9.62
N ILE A 71 4.83 -16.97 -9.90
CA ILE A 71 3.77 -17.71 -10.61
C ILE A 71 4.25 -18.12 -12.00
N ALA A 72 4.86 -17.20 -12.75
CA ALA A 72 5.39 -17.47 -14.09
C ALA A 72 6.47 -18.56 -14.09
N ALA A 73 7.34 -18.55 -13.07
CA ALA A 73 8.44 -19.51 -12.91
C ALA A 73 8.02 -20.89 -12.36
N SER A 74 6.80 -21.04 -11.85
CA SER A 74 6.31 -22.32 -11.30
C SER A 74 6.10 -23.42 -12.35
N ASP A 75 5.90 -24.66 -11.92
CA ASP A 75 5.57 -25.79 -12.82
C ASP A 75 4.06 -25.93 -13.12
N LEU A 76 3.27 -24.89 -12.83
CA LEU A 76 1.83 -24.92 -13.07
C LEU A 76 1.49 -24.92 -14.58
N PRO A 77 0.38 -25.54 -14.99
CA PRO A 77 -0.15 -25.38 -16.34
C PRO A 77 -0.36 -23.89 -16.68
N ALA A 78 -0.17 -23.52 -17.95
CA ALA A 78 -0.25 -22.13 -18.40
C ALA A 78 -1.58 -21.44 -18.02
N SER A 79 -2.70 -22.15 -18.11
CA SER A 79 -4.02 -21.66 -17.70
C SER A 79 -4.09 -21.30 -16.22
N GLU A 80 -3.47 -22.10 -15.36
CA GLU A 80 -3.44 -21.88 -13.92
C GLU A 80 -2.48 -20.75 -13.54
N LYS A 81 -1.34 -20.61 -14.24
CA LYS A 81 -0.46 -19.45 -14.12
C LYS A 81 -1.20 -18.16 -14.43
N LEU A 82 -1.91 -18.12 -15.56
CA LEU A 82 -2.68 -16.95 -15.98
C LEU A 82 -3.77 -16.61 -14.95
N ARG A 83 -4.54 -17.62 -14.50
CA ARG A 83 -5.58 -17.43 -13.47
C ARG A 83 -4.99 -16.82 -12.20
N ARG A 84 -3.88 -17.37 -11.68
CA ARG A 84 -3.23 -16.85 -10.47
C ARG A 84 -2.63 -15.47 -10.65
N ALA A 85 -2.06 -15.17 -11.82
CA ALA A 85 -1.54 -13.85 -12.14
C ALA A 85 -2.65 -12.79 -12.15
N ILE A 86 -3.81 -13.11 -12.74
CA ILE A 86 -4.99 -12.22 -12.73
C ILE A 86 -5.45 -11.98 -11.29
N LEU A 87 -5.59 -13.03 -10.48
CA LEU A 87 -6.00 -12.87 -9.07
C LEU A 87 -4.99 -12.05 -8.27
N ALA A 88 -3.68 -12.31 -8.43
CA ALA A 88 -2.64 -11.54 -7.77
C ALA A 88 -2.65 -10.06 -8.18
N HIS A 89 -2.98 -9.76 -9.43
CA HIS A 89 -3.14 -8.41 -9.91
C HIS A 89 -4.33 -7.72 -9.25
N LEU A 90 -5.49 -8.38 -9.21
CA LEU A 90 -6.72 -7.84 -8.59
C LEU A 90 -6.57 -7.63 -7.07
N ASP A 91 -5.94 -8.57 -6.36
CA ASP A 91 -5.65 -8.46 -4.92
C ASP A 91 -4.78 -7.23 -4.61
N GLY A 92 -3.80 -6.93 -5.48
CA GLY A 92 -2.91 -5.78 -5.34
C GLY A 92 -3.62 -4.44 -5.41
N PHE A 93 -4.73 -4.35 -6.16
CA PHE A 93 -5.57 -3.15 -6.19
C PHE A 93 -6.48 -3.04 -4.97
N ASP A 94 -7.08 -4.13 -4.52
CA ASP A 94 -8.09 -4.11 -3.46
C ASP A 94 -7.49 -3.77 -2.09
N GLN A 95 -6.27 -4.25 -1.83
CA GLN A 95 -5.55 -3.94 -0.59
C GLN A 95 -5.03 -2.49 -0.54
N HIS A 96 -4.93 -1.81 -1.69
CA HIS A 96 -4.27 -0.51 -1.78
C HIS A 96 -5.22 0.66 -2.11
N TYR A 97 -6.33 0.38 -2.79
CA TYR A 97 -7.38 1.34 -3.14
C TYR A 97 -8.75 0.79 -2.71
N PRO A 98 -9.12 0.90 -1.43
CA PRO A 98 -10.33 0.27 -0.89
C PRO A 98 -11.65 0.75 -1.51
N THR A 99 -11.64 1.80 -2.32
CA THR A 99 -12.80 2.26 -3.10
C THR A 99 -13.17 1.35 -4.28
N CYS A 100 -12.32 0.39 -4.67
CA CYS A 100 -12.60 -0.59 -5.74
C CYS A 100 -13.12 -1.95 -5.24
N SER A 101 -13.30 -2.11 -3.92
CA SER A 101 -13.74 -3.36 -3.28
C SER A 101 -15.19 -3.77 -3.58
N SER A 102 -15.97 -2.91 -4.24
CA SER A 102 -17.34 -3.23 -4.66
C SER A 102 -17.43 -4.22 -5.82
N ILE A 103 -16.31 -4.54 -6.50
CA ILE A 103 -16.29 -5.45 -7.65
C ILE A 103 -15.90 -6.90 -7.26
N SER A 104 -15.08 -7.09 -6.21
CA SER A 104 -14.53 -8.42 -5.83
C SER A 104 -15.47 -9.27 -4.94
N ALA A 105 -16.51 -8.67 -4.34
CA ALA A 105 -17.43 -9.38 -3.44
C ALA A 105 -18.48 -10.27 -4.15
N SER A 106 -18.57 -10.24 -5.48
CA SER A 106 -19.59 -11.00 -6.24
C SER A 106 -19.16 -12.40 -6.67
N GLY A 107 -17.87 -12.76 -6.58
CA GLY A 107 -17.32 -13.97 -7.17
C GLY A 107 -17.01 -15.13 -6.21
N ARG A 108 -17.30 -15.01 -4.91
CA ARG A 108 -17.02 -16.06 -3.92
C ARG A 108 -18.30 -16.85 -3.59
N ARG A 109 -18.77 -17.63 -4.56
CA ARG A 109 -19.66 -18.78 -4.35
C ARG A 109 -19.16 -19.95 -5.19
#